data_AF-A0A0Q6N8Z4-F1
#
_entry.id   AF-A0A0Q6N8Z4-F1
#
_cell.length_a   1.000
_cell.length_b   1.000
_cell.length_c   1.000
_cell.angle_alpha   90.00
_cell.angle_beta   90.00
_cell.angle_gamma   90.00
#
_symmetry.space_group_name_H-M   'P 1'
#
loop_
_entity.id
_entity.type
_entity.pdbx_description
1 polymer ?
#
loop_
_entity_poly.entity_id
_entity_poly.type
_entity_poly.pdbx_seq_one_letter_code
_entity_poly.pdbx_strand_id
1 'polypeptide(L)'
;MASVPTPSQLAHIDDDELARLAVSWRALAGRGDREAFGIAHALEVEQRRRTRESQLQQLPPEPPAAPRPWWKFWQPTGERNPTSVS
;
A
#
# COMPACT_ATOMS: atom_id res chain seq x y z
N MET A 1 12.79 14.11 22.82
CA MET A 1 12.77 14.09 21.33
C MET A 1 12.51 12.67 20.93
N ALA A 2 11.33 12.39 20.39
CA ALA A 2 10.99 11.04 19.96
C ALA A 2 11.52 10.87 18.53
N SER A 3 12.44 9.93 18.34
CA SER A 3 12.95 9.62 17.00
C SER A 3 11.90 8.87 16.20
N VAL A 4 11.88 9.07 14.88
CA VAL A 4 11.13 8.21 13.96
C VAL A 4 11.61 6.77 14.15
N PRO A 5 10.71 5.81 14.42
CA PRO A 5 11.08 4.42 14.66
C PRO A 5 11.56 3.75 13.38
N THR A 6 12.58 2.90 13.51
CA THR A 6 13.08 2.09 12.39
C THR A 6 12.18 0.86 12.16
N PRO A 7 12.17 0.28 10.96
CA PRO A 7 11.38 -0.92 10.68
C PRO A 7 11.67 -2.09 11.63
N SER A 8 12.93 -2.27 12.03
CA SER A 8 13.33 -3.30 13.00
C SER A 8 12.75 -3.09 14.39
N GLN A 9 12.56 -1.83 14.82
CA GLN A 9 11.91 -1.51 16.08
C GLN A 9 10.41 -1.81 16.01
N LEU A 10 9.79 -1.53 14.86
CA LEU A 10 8.37 -1.80 14.64
C LEU A 10 8.04 -3.29 14.47
N ALA A 11 8.99 -4.11 14.02
CA ALA A 11 8.80 -5.54 13.78
C ALA A 11 8.32 -6.34 15.01
N HIS A 12 8.59 -5.84 16.22
CA HIS A 12 8.20 -6.49 17.49
C HIS A 12 6.79 -6.11 17.96
N ILE A 13 6.20 -5.08 17.38
CA ILE A 13 4.86 -4.57 17.71
C ILE A 13 3.84 -5.37 16.90
N ASP A 14 2.75 -5.82 17.51
CA ASP A 14 1.68 -6.52 16.81
C ASP A 14 0.84 -5.57 15.92
N ASP A 15 0.03 -6.13 15.02
CA ASP A 15 -0.70 -5.35 14.01
C ASP A 15 -1.77 -4.42 14.61
N ASP A 16 -2.41 -4.83 15.70
CA ASP A 16 -3.46 -4.04 16.38
C ASP A 16 -2.83 -2.87 17.14
N GLU A 17 -1.74 -3.11 17.85
CA GLU A 17 -0.97 -2.07 18.53
C GLU A 17 -0.36 -1.09 17.51
N LEU A 18 0.20 -1.59 16.40
CA LEU A 18 0.72 -0.77 15.32
C LEU A 18 -0.37 0.16 14.75
N ALA A 19 -1.59 -0.36 14.55
CA ALA A 19 -2.73 0.42 14.08
C ALA A 19 -3.14 1.51 15.09
N ARG A 20 -3.24 1.16 16.39
CA ARG A 20 -3.59 2.10 17.46
C ARG A 20 -2.56 3.22 17.58
N LEU A 21 -1.28 2.86 17.55
CA LEU A 21 -0.17 3.81 17.62
C LEU A 21 -0.21 4.75 16.41
N ALA A 22 -0.38 4.22 15.19
CA ALA A 22 -0.46 5.04 13.98
C ALA A 22 -1.56 6.10 14.08
N VAL A 23 -2.76 5.72 14.52
CA VAL A 23 -3.90 6.64 14.71
C VAL A 23 -3.59 7.70 15.77
N SER A 24 -3.02 7.30 16.91
CA SER A 24 -2.69 8.24 18.00
C SER A 24 -1.66 9.28 17.57
N TRP A 25 -0.58 8.87 16.89
CA TRP A 25 0.45 9.75 16.37
C TRP A 25 -0.06 10.62 15.22
N ARG A 26 -0.96 10.11 14.38
CA ARG A 26 -1.59 10.90 13.33
C ARG A 26 -2.46 12.01 13.89
N ALA A 27 -3.18 11.76 14.99
CA ALA A 27 -3.96 12.76 15.69
C ALA A 27 -3.07 13.87 16.29
N LEU A 28 -1.92 13.51 16.85
CA LEU A 28 -0.91 14.47 17.33
C LEU A 28 -0.32 15.29 16.18
N ALA A 29 0.03 14.64 15.07
CA ALA A 29 0.53 15.29 13.87
C ALA A 29 -0.50 16.29 13.30
N GLY A 30 -1.79 15.96 13.37
CA GLY A 30 -2.89 16.84 12.97
C GLY A 30 -3.00 18.12 13.81
N ARG A 31 -2.42 18.14 15.01
CA ARG A 31 -2.33 19.34 15.88
C ARG A 31 -1.11 20.21 15.58
N GLY A 32 -0.31 19.85 14.57
CA GLY A 32 0.89 20.59 14.16
C GLY A 32 2.21 20.03 14.69
N ASP A 33 2.20 18.87 15.35
CA ASP A 33 3.43 18.22 15.80
C ASP A 33 4.15 17.55 14.62
N ARG A 34 5.30 18.13 14.24
CA ARG A 34 6.09 17.68 13.10
C ARG A 34 6.87 16.39 13.38
N GLU A 35 7.27 16.14 14.63
CA GLU A 35 7.89 14.86 15.02
C GLU A 35 6.86 13.73 14.95
N ALA A 36 5.64 14.00 15.43
CA ALA A 36 4.52 13.07 15.39
C ALA A 36 4.17 12.64 13.95
N PHE A 37 4.31 13.54 12.96
CA PHE A 37 4.09 13.18 11.56
C PHE A 37 5.06 12.08 11.09
N GLY A 38 6.35 12.22 11.41
CA GLY A 38 7.36 11.23 11.02
C GLY A 38 7.10 9.88 11.66
N ILE A 39 6.72 9.88 12.94
CA ILE A 39 6.40 8.66 13.69
C ILE A 39 5.14 7.98 13.14
N ALA A 40 4.06 8.75 12.92
CA ALA A 40 2.83 8.26 12.31
C ALA A 40 3.10 7.62 10.95
N HIS A 41 3.89 8.29 10.10
CA HIS A 41 4.20 7.80 8.77
C HIS A 41 4.97 6.47 8.80
N ALA A 42 5.96 6.33 9.69
CA ALA A 42 6.71 5.07 9.83
C ALA A 42 5.80 3.91 10.25
N LEU A 43 4.88 4.15 11.18
CA LEU A 43 3.89 3.17 11.64
C LEU A 43 2.92 2.77 10.50
N GLU A 44 2.40 3.74 9.75
CA GLU A 44 1.49 3.52 8.61
C GLU A 44 2.16 2.77 7.43
N VAL A 45 3.45 3.00 7.20
CA VAL A 45 4.23 2.28 6.18
C VAL A 45 4.36 0.81 6.56
N GLU A 46 4.72 0.53 7.82
CA GLU A 46 4.86 -0.85 8.31
C GLU A 46 3.50 -1.56 8.30
N GLN A 47 2.42 -0.88 8.69
CA GLN A 47 1.07 -1.45 8.64
C GLN A 47 0.69 -1.84 7.20
N ARG A 48 0.91 -0.94 6.22
CA ARG A 48 0.63 -1.24 4.81
C ARG A 48 1.49 -2.37 4.27
N ARG A 49 2.75 -2.48 4.70
CA ARG A 49 3.63 -3.58 4.32
C ARG A 49 3.06 -4.92 4.76
N ARG A 50 2.67 -5.04 6.03
CA ARG A 50 2.11 -6.30 6.58
C ARG A 50 0.76 -6.66 5.95
N THR A 51 -0.12 -5.67 5.77
CA THR A 51 -1.40 -5.88 5.09
C THR A 51 -1.19 -6.38 3.66
N ARG A 52 -0.22 -5.79 2.92
CA ARG A 52 0.09 -6.22 1.56
C ARG A 52 0.66 -7.65 1.53
N GLU A 53 1.56 -7.98 2.44
CA GLU A 53 2.13 -9.33 2.55
C GLU A 53 1.04 -10.37 2.87
N SER A 54 0.14 -10.07 3.79
CA SER A 54 -1.01 -10.92 4.11
C SER A 54 -1.93 -11.12 2.89
N GLN A 55 -2.24 -10.04 2.15
CA GLN A 55 -3.05 -10.14 0.92
C GLN A 55 -2.35 -10.96 -0.17
N LEU A 56 -1.03 -10.81 -0.33
CA LEU A 56 -0.26 -11.58 -1.31
C LEU A 56 -0.23 -13.07 -0.97
N GLN A 57 -0.15 -13.42 0.32
CA GLN A 57 -0.20 -14.82 0.77
C GLN A 57 -1.57 -15.47 0.51
N GLN A 58 -2.64 -14.68 0.49
CA GLN A 58 -3.99 -15.15 0.22
C GLN A 58 -4.30 -15.27 -1.28
N LEU A 59 -3.45 -14.72 -2.15
CA LEU A 59 -3.67 -14.75 -3.58
C LEU A 59 -3.40 -16.18 -4.12
N PRO A 60 -4.30 -16.74 -4.94
CA PRO A 60 -3.98 -17.97 -5.66
C PRO A 60 -2.76 -17.75 -6.56
N PRO A 61 -1.91 -18.78 -6.76
CA PRO A 61 -0.73 -18.67 -7.61
C PRO A 61 -1.16 -18.24 -9.01
N GLU A 62 -0.66 -17.08 -9.45
CA GLU A 62 -0.97 -16.57 -10.79
C GLU A 62 -0.36 -17.53 -11.82
N PRO A 63 -1.13 -17.97 -12.85
CA PRO A 63 -0.54 -18.69 -13.96
C PRO A 63 0.54 -17.80 -14.61
N PRO A 64 1.64 -18.38 -15.12
CA PRO A 64 2.73 -17.60 -15.69
C PRO A 64 2.19 -16.70 -16.80
N ALA A 65 2.32 -15.38 -16.60
CA ALA A 65 1.88 -14.40 -17.58
C ALA A 65 2.72 -14.56 -18.85
N ALA A 66 2.05 -14.78 -20.00
CA ALA A 66 2.73 -14.78 -21.29
C ALA A 66 3.44 -13.42 -21.48
N PRO A 67 4.67 -13.39 -22.01
CA PRO A 67 5.42 -12.15 -22.20
C PRO A 67 4.63 -11.23 -23.13
N ARG A 68 3.96 -10.22 -22.55
CA ARG A 68 3.27 -9.21 -23.31
C ARG A 68 4.31 -8.15 -23.68
N PRO A 69 4.51 -7.88 -24.98
CA PRO A 69 5.43 -6.84 -25.36
C PRO A 69 4.87 -5.48 -24.91
N TRP A 70 5.75 -4.64 -24.37
CA TRP A 70 5.45 -3.39 -23.66
C TRP A 70 4.60 -2.39 -24.48
N TRP A 71 4.69 -2.44 -25.81
CA TRP A 71 3.88 -1.63 -26.72
C TRP A 71 2.37 -1.92 -26.70
N LYS A 72 1.93 -3.10 -26.20
CA LYS A 72 0.49 -3.46 -26.09
C LYS A 72 -0.21 -2.73 -24.95
N PHE A 73 0.53 -2.10 -24.04
CA PHE A 73 -0.01 -1.23 -22.99
C PHE A 73 -0.69 0.03 -23.57
N TRP A 74 -0.24 0.48 -24.75
CA TRP A 74 -0.74 1.69 -25.40
C TRP A 74 -1.87 1.45 -26.40
N GLN A 75 -2.32 0.20 -26.59
CA GLN A 75 -3.42 -0.06 -27.53
C GLN A 75 -4.74 0.44 -26.92
N PRO A 76 -5.42 1.43 -27.54
CA PRO A 76 -6.72 1.88 -27.07
C PRO A 76 -7.68 0.69 -27.09
N THR A 77 -8.21 0.36 -25.92
CA THR A 77 -9.15 -0.75 -25.78
C THR A 77 -10.52 -0.27 -26.26
N GLY A 78 -10.76 -0.35 -27.56
CA GLY A 78 -12.11 -0.25 -28.11
C GLY A 78 -12.25 0.53 -29.41
N GLU A 79 -12.46 -0.20 -30.49
CA GLU A 79 -13.59 0.09 -31.39
C GLU A 79 -14.39 -1.21 -31.53
N ARG A 80 -15.46 -1.32 -30.74
CA ARG A 80 -16.57 -2.23 -31.07
C ARG A 80 -17.24 -1.63 -32.30
N ASN A 81 -16.95 -2.19 -33.47
CA ASN A 81 -17.57 -1.85 -34.73
C ASN A 81 -19.09 -2.10 -34.61
N PRO A 82 -19.98 -1.08 -34.64
CA PRO A 82 -21.39 -1.33 -34.83
C PRO A 82 -21.60 -1.67 -36.31
N THR A 83 -21.97 -2.94 -36.50
CA THR A 83 -22.42 -3.60 -37.71
C THR A 83 -23.05 -2.67 -38.74
N SER A 84 -22.57 -2.76 -39.98
CA SER A 84 -23.18 -2.23 -41.19
C SER A 84 -24.70 -2.45 -41.20
N VAL A 85 -25.44 -1.37 -41.47
CA VAL A 85 -26.83 -1.44 -41.91
C VAL A 85 -26.96 -0.65 -43.21
N SER A 86 -27.66 -1.31 -44.15
CA SER A 86 -28.18 -0.89 -45.45
C SER A 86 -27.24 -0.94 -46.65
#